data_AF-A0A967JFK8-F1
#
_entry.id   AF-A0A967JFK8-F1
#
_cell.length_a   1.000
_cell.length_b   1.000
_cell.length_c   1.000
_cell.angle_alpha   90.00
_cell.angle_beta   90.00
_cell.angle_gamma   90.00
#
_symmetry.space_group_name_H-M   'P 1'
#
loop_
_entity.id
_entity.type
_entity.pdbx_description
1 polymer ?
#
loop_
_entity_poly.entity_id
_entity_poly.type
_entity_poly.pdbx_seq_one_letter_code
_entity_poly.pdbx_strand_id
1 'polypeptide(L)'
;MPDPYSFPASVLLAHLNRHAPGTPVLGGFASGRARTTLFRDTKVLTSGAVGVRLPGVAVRPVVSQGCRPVGDPYTVTGAQDGVITELAGRPPLRLLESLVSGLPPHEQQLISTGVHLGIALDEYKTELGRGDFLVRSVVAADDEAGSIQIGEPVEVGTTVQFH
;
A
#
# COMPACT_ATOMS: atom_id res chain seq x y z
N MET A 1 17.03 -3.49 2.35
CA MET A 1 16.27 -4.58 2.97
C MET A 1 16.39 -4.52 4.48
N PRO A 2 15.46 -3.84 5.16
CA PRO A 2 15.34 -3.86 6.61
C PRO A 2 14.68 -5.15 7.13
N ASP A 3 15.09 -5.59 8.31
CA ASP A 3 14.35 -6.57 9.10
C ASP A 3 13.16 -5.86 9.80
N PRO A 4 11.91 -6.25 9.50
CA PRO A 4 10.72 -5.57 10.03
C PRO A 4 10.62 -5.59 11.56
N TYR A 5 11.28 -6.54 12.22
CA TYR A 5 11.19 -6.70 13.68
C TYR A 5 12.23 -5.90 14.47
N SER A 6 13.34 -5.51 13.83
CA SER A 6 14.47 -4.91 14.53
C SER A 6 14.97 -3.60 13.95
N PHE A 7 14.44 -3.16 12.79
CA PHE A 7 14.88 -1.93 12.15
C PHE A 7 13.72 -0.96 11.85
N PRO A 8 13.76 0.28 12.38
CA PRO A 8 12.73 1.28 12.14
C PRO A 8 12.92 1.92 10.75
N ALA A 9 12.43 1.24 9.71
CA ALA A 9 12.58 1.69 8.32
C ALA A 9 11.97 3.09 8.07
N SER A 10 10.84 3.39 8.69
CA SER A 10 10.18 4.71 8.60
C SER A 10 11.08 5.84 9.10
N VAL A 11 11.85 5.62 10.18
CA VAL A 11 12.78 6.62 10.72
C VAL A 11 13.94 6.87 9.75
N LEU A 12 14.47 5.82 9.11
CA LEU A 12 15.48 5.97 8.06
C LEU A 12 14.94 6.78 6.89
N LEU A 13 13.74 6.46 6.40
CA LEU A 13 13.12 7.17 5.28
C LEU A 13 12.87 8.65 5.62
N ALA A 14 12.36 8.95 6.82
CA ALA A 14 12.20 10.32 7.30
C ALA A 14 13.53 11.08 7.41
N HIS A 15 14.60 10.40 7.84
CA HIS A 15 15.94 10.98 7.86
C HIS A 15 16.44 11.28 6.44
N LEU A 16 16.30 10.34 5.49
CA LEU A 16 16.70 10.53 4.11
C LEU A 16 15.91 11.66 3.42
N ASN A 17 14.60 11.74 3.65
CA ASN A 17 13.77 12.81 3.12
C ASN A 17 14.23 14.20 3.60
N ARG A 18 14.70 14.31 4.84
CA ARG A 18 15.21 15.57 5.40
C ARG A 18 16.60 15.96 4.89
N HIS A 19 17.50 14.98 4.75
CA HIS A 19 18.92 15.27 4.48
C HIS A 19 19.36 15.03 3.03
N ALA A 20 18.56 14.30 2.25
CA ALA A 20 18.83 13.98 0.85
C ALA A 20 17.50 13.92 0.05
N PRO A 21 16.72 15.01 0.02
CA PRO A 21 15.41 15.04 -0.62
C PRO A 21 15.50 14.64 -2.10
N GLY A 22 14.50 13.90 -2.58
CA GLY A 22 14.44 13.43 -3.96
C GLY A 22 15.34 12.23 -4.28
N THR A 23 16.11 11.72 -3.32
CA THR A 23 16.90 10.48 -3.52
C THR A 23 15.95 9.27 -3.65
N PRO A 24 15.94 8.56 -4.80
CA PRO A 24 15.13 7.36 -4.93
C PRO A 24 15.61 6.28 -3.97
N VAL A 25 14.68 5.74 -3.17
CA VAL A 25 14.94 4.59 -2.29
C VAL A 25 14.13 3.41 -2.80
N LEU A 26 14.81 2.29 -3.04
CA LEU A 26 14.21 1.07 -3.58
C LEU A 26 14.53 -0.12 -2.69
N GLY A 27 13.57 -1.02 -2.57
CA GLY A 27 13.74 -2.30 -1.87
C GLY A 27 12.42 -2.82 -1.31
N GLY A 28 12.55 -3.83 -0.45
CA GLY A 28 11.45 -4.36 0.35
C GLY A 28 11.95 -4.76 1.73
N PHE A 29 11.03 -5.23 2.57
CA PHE A 29 11.36 -5.83 3.85
C PHE A 29 11.85 -7.26 3.65
N ALA A 30 12.72 -7.70 4.53
CA ALA A 30 13.01 -9.13 4.61
C ALA A 30 11.79 -9.86 5.16
N SER A 31 11.44 -11.00 4.55
CA SER A 31 10.33 -11.85 4.98
C SER A 31 10.86 -13.09 5.71
N GLY A 32 10.40 -13.33 6.94
CA GLY A 32 10.75 -14.51 7.72
C GLY A 32 9.78 -14.71 8.87
N ARG A 33 9.49 -15.98 9.22
CA ARG A 33 8.67 -16.30 10.41
C ARG A 33 9.55 -16.18 11.66
N ALA A 34 9.32 -15.14 12.46
CA ALA A 34 9.96 -14.84 13.75
C ALA A 34 11.47 -14.51 13.75
N ARG A 35 12.25 -14.96 12.75
CA ARG A 35 13.66 -14.57 12.58
C ARG A 35 13.97 -14.27 11.13
N THR A 36 14.74 -13.20 10.95
CA THR A 36 15.24 -12.72 9.66
C THR A 36 16.75 -12.84 9.64
N THR A 37 17.31 -13.33 8.53
CA THR A 37 18.76 -13.37 8.30
C THR A 37 19.12 -12.42 7.16
N LEU A 38 20.01 -11.48 7.43
CA LEU A 38 20.52 -10.51 6.46
C LEU A 38 21.98 -10.84 6.14
N PHE A 39 22.35 -10.76 4.86
CA PHE A 39 23.72 -11.00 4.42
C PHE A 39 24.35 -9.67 4.00
N ARG A 40 25.50 -9.35 4.58
CA ARG A 40 26.32 -8.19 4.20
C ARG A 40 27.75 -8.67 3.97
N ASP A 41 28.14 -8.75 2.71
CA ASP A 41 29.41 -9.33 2.28
C ASP A 41 29.56 -10.76 2.83
N THR A 42 30.56 -11.01 3.67
CA THR A 42 30.82 -12.30 4.33
C THR A 42 30.13 -12.44 5.70
N LYS A 43 29.38 -11.43 6.14
CA LYS A 43 28.72 -11.41 7.45
C LYS A 43 27.26 -11.80 7.35
N VAL A 44 26.85 -12.62 8.31
CA VAL A 44 25.46 -12.96 8.59
C VAL A 44 25.01 -12.11 9.77
N LEU A 45 23.98 -11.29 9.54
CA LEU A 45 23.37 -10.41 10.54
C LEU A 45 21.96 -10.92 10.84
N THR A 46 21.55 -10.85 12.10
CA THR A 46 20.23 -11.31 12.55
C THR A 46 19.31 -10.16 12.98
N SER A 47 19.74 -8.92 12.77
CA SER A 47 18.97 -7.70 13.04
C SER A 47 19.48 -6.52 12.22
N GLY A 48 18.65 -5.47 12.12
CA GLY A 48 18.97 -4.22 11.44
C GLY A 48 18.54 -4.19 9.98
N ALA A 49 19.33 -3.54 9.14
CA ALA A 49 19.06 -3.42 7.71
C ALA A 49 20.35 -3.54 6.90
N VAL A 50 20.24 -4.10 5.70
CA VAL A 50 21.31 -4.07 4.69
C VAL A 50 20.80 -3.32 3.48
N GLY A 51 21.61 -2.40 2.97
CA GLY A 51 21.31 -1.62 1.77
C GLY A 51 22.59 -1.16 1.10
N VAL A 52 22.45 -0.76 -0.16
CA VAL A 52 23.55 -0.20 -0.97
C VAL A 52 23.17 1.23 -1.35
N ARG A 53 24.13 2.14 -1.25
CA ARG A 53 24.00 3.51 -1.75
C ARG A 53 24.81 3.63 -3.03
N LEU A 54 24.18 4.11 -4.10
CA LEU A 54 24.80 4.31 -5.42
C LEU A 54 24.83 5.81 -5.74
N PRO A 55 25.84 6.57 -5.27
CA PRO A 55 25.94 7.99 -5.58
C PRO A 55 26.31 8.23 -7.05
N GLY A 56 25.78 9.30 -7.64
CA GLY A 56 26.13 9.71 -9.02
C GLY A 56 25.46 8.88 -10.12
N VAL A 57 24.59 7.93 -9.78
CA VAL A 57 23.85 7.11 -10.73
C VAL A 57 22.40 7.61 -10.80
N ALA A 58 21.93 7.95 -12.00
CA ALA A 58 20.52 8.24 -12.22
C ALA A 58 19.71 6.93 -12.21
N VAL A 59 18.84 6.77 -11.21
CA VAL A 59 17.96 5.60 -11.07
C VAL A 59 16.53 6.03 -11.37
N ARG A 60 15.92 5.39 -12.37
CA ARG A 60 14.48 5.51 -12.62
C ARG A 60 13.78 4.24 -12.12
N PRO A 61 13.12 4.28 -10.95
CA PRO A 61 12.42 3.12 -10.45
C PRO A 61 11.28 2.74 -11.38
N VAL A 62 11.15 1.45 -11.67
CA VAL A 62 10.01 0.89 -12.40
C VAL A 62 9.47 -0.26 -11.56
N VAL A 63 8.17 -0.29 -11.35
CA VAL A 63 7.48 -1.32 -10.57
C VAL A 63 6.53 -2.08 -11.49
N SER A 64 6.53 -3.41 -11.36
CA SER A 64 5.45 -4.23 -11.90
C SER A 64 4.35 -4.28 -10.84
N GLN A 65 3.34 -3.43 -10.98
CA GLN A 65 2.17 -3.50 -10.10
C GLN A 65 1.41 -4.78 -10.43
N GLY A 66 1.39 -5.73 -9.50
CA GLY A 66 0.64 -6.98 -9.63
C GLY A 66 -0.87 -6.80 -9.44
N CYS A 67 -1.30 -5.63 -8.99
CA CYS A 67 -2.70 -5.27 -8.80
C CYS A 67 -3.15 -4.27 -9.88
N ARG A 68 -4.43 -4.30 -10.23
CA ARG A 68 -5.03 -3.48 -11.29
C ARG A 68 -6.16 -2.66 -10.66
N PRO A 69 -6.18 -1.33 -10.83
CA PRO A 69 -7.29 -0.54 -10.32
C PRO A 69 -8.64 -1.03 -10.86
N VAL A 70 -9.64 -1.09 -9.99
CA VAL A 70 -11.01 -1.47 -10.28
C VAL A 70 -11.93 -0.31 -9.89
N GLY A 71 -12.68 0.20 -10.88
CA GLY A 71 -13.59 1.33 -10.67
C GLY A 71 -12.88 2.68 -10.53
N ASP A 72 -13.64 3.67 -10.08
CA ASP A 72 -13.17 5.04 -9.88
C ASP A 72 -12.52 5.24 -8.51
N PRO A 73 -11.69 6.28 -8.32
CA PRO A 73 -11.30 6.72 -7.00
C PRO A 73 -12.50 7.27 -6.20
N TYR A 74 -12.54 7.00 -4.91
CA TYR A 74 -13.55 7.46 -3.97
C TYR A 74 -12.91 8.22 -2.81
N THR A 75 -13.57 9.28 -2.35
CA THR A 75 -13.20 9.94 -1.10
C THR A 75 -13.73 9.15 0.09
N VAL A 76 -12.91 8.92 1.11
CA VAL A 76 -13.35 8.40 2.40
C VAL A 76 -14.22 9.45 3.07
N THR A 77 -15.50 9.14 3.27
CA THR A 77 -16.46 10.03 3.94
C THR A 77 -16.76 9.59 5.36
N GLY A 78 -16.35 8.38 5.75
CA GLY A 78 -16.50 7.85 7.10
C GLY A 78 -15.42 6.81 7.44
N ALA A 79 -14.76 7.02 8.57
CA ALA A 79 -13.80 6.07 9.13
C ALA A 79 -13.81 6.15 10.66
N GLN A 80 -13.71 5.00 11.34
CA GLN A 80 -13.67 4.91 12.79
C GLN A 80 -12.71 3.79 13.22
N ASP A 81 -11.79 4.09 14.13
CA ASP A 81 -10.84 3.11 14.71
C ASP A 81 -10.07 2.28 13.67
N GLY A 82 -9.71 2.91 12.53
CA GLY A 82 -9.01 2.27 11.41
C GLY A 82 -9.91 1.42 10.49
N VAL A 83 -11.21 1.42 10.72
CA VAL A 83 -12.24 0.80 9.86
C VAL A 83 -12.85 1.88 8.98
N ILE A 84 -12.83 1.67 7.67
CA ILE A 84 -13.49 2.52 6.69
C ILE A 84 -14.96 2.10 6.63
N THR A 85 -15.84 2.99 7.04
CA THR A 85 -17.29 2.74 7.10
C THR A 85 -18.03 3.31 5.90
N GLU A 86 -17.46 4.33 5.26
CA GLU A 86 -18.13 5.03 4.16
C GLU A 86 -17.13 5.58 3.12
N LEU A 87 -17.43 5.32 1.84
CA LEU A 87 -16.75 5.87 0.68
C LEU A 87 -17.78 6.61 -0.19
N ALA A 88 -17.55 7.90 -0.44
CA ALA A 88 -18.41 8.75 -1.25
C ALA A 88 -19.92 8.60 -0.92
N GLY A 89 -20.28 8.57 0.38
CA GLY A 89 -21.68 8.44 0.80
C GLY A 89 -22.21 7.01 0.89
N ARG A 90 -21.40 5.99 0.61
CA ARG A 90 -21.86 4.59 0.48
C ARG A 90 -20.99 3.60 1.26
N PRO A 91 -21.55 2.48 1.74
CA PRO A 91 -20.77 1.42 2.37
C PRO A 91 -19.74 0.82 1.38
N PRO A 92 -18.45 0.69 1.78
CA PRO A 92 -17.39 0.20 0.91
C PRO A 92 -17.66 -1.16 0.28
N LEU A 93 -18.24 -2.12 1.01
CA LEU A 93 -18.53 -3.45 0.46
C LEU A 93 -19.63 -3.40 -0.61
N ARG A 94 -20.66 -2.57 -0.44
CA ARG A 94 -21.72 -2.40 -1.45
C ARG A 94 -21.20 -1.77 -2.73
N LEU A 95 -20.27 -0.83 -2.59
CA LEU A 95 -19.52 -0.28 -3.72
C LEU A 95 -18.73 -1.35 -4.43
N LEU A 96 -17.94 -2.14 -3.69
CA LEU A 96 -17.12 -3.20 -4.25
C LEU A 96 -17.97 -4.26 -4.97
N GLU A 97 -19.05 -4.75 -4.35
CA GLU A 97 -20.00 -5.69 -4.97
C GLU A 97 -20.58 -5.15 -6.30
N SER A 98 -20.93 -3.86 -6.31
CA SER A 98 -21.45 -3.20 -7.51
C SER A 98 -20.39 -3.11 -8.61
N LEU A 99 -19.15 -2.80 -8.24
CA LEU A 99 -18.01 -2.77 -9.17
C LEU A 99 -17.75 -4.15 -9.74
N VAL A 100 -17.65 -5.18 -8.89
CA VAL A 100 -17.40 -6.58 -9.27
C VAL A 100 -18.48 -7.06 -10.24
N SER A 101 -19.74 -6.78 -9.95
CA SER A 101 -20.87 -7.21 -10.78
C SER A 101 -20.83 -6.60 -12.20
N GLY A 102 -20.21 -5.42 -12.35
CA GLY A 102 -20.00 -4.78 -13.64
C GLY A 102 -18.80 -5.29 -14.45
N LEU A 103 -17.94 -6.12 -13.85
CA LEU A 103 -16.73 -6.62 -14.52
C LEU A 103 -17.01 -7.84 -15.41
N PRO A 104 -16.18 -8.09 -16.45
CA PRO A 104 -16.20 -9.35 -17.19
C PRO A 104 -15.95 -10.58 -16.29
N PRO A 105 -16.51 -11.76 -16.60
CA PRO A 105 -16.39 -12.95 -15.73
C PRO A 105 -14.96 -13.36 -15.39
N HIS A 106 -14.00 -13.19 -16.31
CA HIS A 106 -12.59 -13.49 -16.06
C HIS A 106 -11.95 -12.53 -15.05
N GLU A 107 -12.41 -11.29 -14.97
CA GLU A 107 -11.94 -10.31 -13.99
C GLU A 107 -12.62 -10.48 -12.64
N GLN A 108 -13.90 -10.88 -12.61
CA GLN A 108 -14.60 -11.26 -11.38
C GLN A 108 -13.88 -12.40 -10.65
N GLN A 109 -13.35 -13.39 -11.38
CA GLN A 109 -12.59 -14.49 -10.80
C GLN A 109 -11.28 -14.03 -10.12
N LEU A 110 -10.63 -12.98 -10.63
CA LEU A 110 -9.38 -12.47 -10.04
C LEU A 110 -9.61 -11.85 -8.66
N ILE A 111 -10.79 -11.26 -8.42
CA ILE A 111 -11.16 -10.67 -7.14
C ILE A 111 -11.19 -11.71 -6.00
N SER A 112 -11.49 -12.99 -6.33
CA SER A 112 -11.46 -14.07 -5.34
C SER A 112 -10.07 -14.33 -4.73
N THR A 113 -9.00 -13.82 -5.34
CA THR A 113 -7.64 -13.93 -4.82
C THR A 113 -7.29 -12.89 -3.75
N GLY A 114 -8.20 -11.94 -3.50
CA GLY A 114 -8.06 -10.88 -2.51
C GLY A 114 -8.17 -9.49 -3.13
N VAL A 115 -8.75 -8.56 -2.39
CA VAL A 115 -8.93 -7.16 -2.83
C VAL A 115 -7.93 -6.27 -2.11
N HIS A 116 -7.37 -5.34 -2.87
CA HIS A 116 -6.51 -4.30 -2.33
C HIS A 116 -7.21 -2.95 -2.40
N LEU A 117 -6.78 -2.05 -1.51
CA LEU A 117 -7.15 -0.64 -1.52
C LEU A 117 -5.88 0.17 -1.75
N GLY A 118 -5.86 0.92 -2.85
CA GLY A 118 -4.87 1.94 -3.12
C GLY A 118 -5.25 3.23 -2.41
N ILE A 119 -4.33 3.81 -1.65
CA ILE A 119 -4.50 5.10 -0.96
C ILE A 119 -3.71 6.16 -1.74
N ALA A 120 -4.35 7.24 -2.15
CA ALA A 120 -3.66 8.29 -2.91
C ALA A 120 -2.53 8.90 -2.09
N LEU A 121 -1.34 9.03 -2.69
CA LEU A 121 -0.18 9.68 -2.07
C LEU A 121 -0.31 11.20 -2.05
N ASP A 122 -1.01 11.74 -3.05
CA ASP A 122 -1.34 13.16 -3.20
C ASP A 122 -2.78 13.28 -3.70
N GLU A 123 -3.69 13.59 -2.79
CA GLU A 123 -5.13 13.74 -3.07
C GLU A 123 -5.48 15.02 -3.83
N TYR A 124 -4.56 15.99 -3.94
CA TYR A 124 -4.79 17.25 -4.66
C TYR A 124 -4.41 17.16 -6.15
N LYS A 125 -3.88 16.02 -6.58
CA LYS A 125 -3.49 15.80 -7.97
C LYS A 125 -4.74 15.69 -8.86
N THR A 126 -4.76 16.47 -9.95
CA THR A 126 -5.93 16.54 -10.86
C THR A 126 -6.22 15.22 -11.56
N GLU A 127 -5.17 14.43 -11.86
CA GLU A 127 -5.29 13.10 -12.45
C GLU A 127 -4.44 12.12 -11.64
N LEU A 128 -5.09 11.13 -11.03
CA LEU A 128 -4.45 10.03 -10.31
C LEU A 128 -4.20 8.86 -11.27
N GLY A 129 -2.94 8.49 -11.43
CA GLY A 129 -2.51 7.40 -12.29
C GLY A 129 -1.85 6.25 -11.54
N ARG A 130 -1.37 5.26 -12.31
CA ARG A 130 -0.53 4.18 -11.75
C ARG A 130 0.72 4.77 -11.12
N GLY A 131 0.97 4.40 -9.85
CA GLY A 131 2.10 4.90 -9.08
C GLY A 131 1.76 6.07 -8.15
N ASP A 132 0.55 6.63 -8.25
CA ASP A 132 0.05 7.66 -7.32
C ASP A 132 -0.67 7.06 -6.11
N PHE A 133 -0.77 5.72 -6.04
CA PHE A 133 -1.43 4.99 -4.97
C PHE A 133 -0.47 4.11 -4.18
N LEU A 134 -0.63 4.14 -2.87
CA LEU A 134 -0.07 3.20 -1.91
C LEU A 134 -1.02 2.03 -1.73
N VAL A 135 -0.67 0.87 -2.28
CA VAL A 135 -1.54 -0.32 -2.26
C VAL A 135 -1.44 -1.06 -0.92
N ARG A 136 -2.60 -1.41 -0.34
CA ARG A 136 -2.74 -2.20 0.89
C ARG A 136 -3.78 -3.29 0.72
N SER A 137 -3.55 -4.43 1.36
CA SER A 137 -4.56 -5.49 1.42
C SER A 137 -5.69 -5.09 2.37
N VAL A 138 -6.93 -5.39 1.99
CA VAL A 138 -8.06 -5.38 2.92
C VAL A 138 -7.87 -6.56 3.88
N VAL A 139 -7.75 -6.27 5.18
CA VAL A 139 -7.43 -7.28 6.21
C VAL A 139 -8.67 -7.90 6.83
N ALA A 140 -9.78 -7.15 6.86
CA ALA A 140 -11.07 -7.60 7.35
C ALA A 140 -12.19 -6.85 6.62
N ALA A 141 -13.35 -7.48 6.58
CA ALA A 141 -14.59 -6.94 6.03
C ALA A 141 -15.73 -7.34 6.95
N ASP A 142 -16.69 -6.43 7.15
CA ASP A 142 -17.92 -6.68 7.90
C ASP A 142 -19.10 -6.60 6.93
N ASP A 143 -19.68 -7.75 6.59
CA ASP A 143 -20.77 -7.86 5.63
C ASP A 143 -22.09 -7.24 6.14
N GLU A 144 -22.31 -7.21 7.45
CA GLU A 144 -23.51 -6.67 8.06
C GLU A 144 -23.45 -5.14 8.07
N ALA A 145 -22.33 -4.57 8.51
CA ALA A 145 -22.11 -3.13 8.51
C ALA A 145 -21.73 -2.57 7.12
N GLY A 146 -21.26 -3.42 6.20
CA GLY A 146 -20.76 -3.03 4.88
C GLY A 146 -19.38 -2.35 4.90
N SER A 147 -18.63 -2.50 6.00
CA SER A 147 -17.37 -1.78 6.26
C SER A 147 -16.13 -2.62 5.93
N ILE A 148 -14.98 -1.96 5.74
CA ILE A 148 -13.69 -2.64 5.46
C ILE A 148 -12.59 -2.10 6.35
N GLN A 149 -11.62 -2.94 6.68
CA GLN A 149 -10.43 -2.57 7.42
C GLN A 149 -9.18 -2.84 6.59
N ILE A 150 -8.21 -1.93 6.65
CA ILE A 150 -6.87 -2.13 6.09
C ILE A 150 -5.83 -2.14 7.22
N GLY A 151 -4.59 -2.54 6.93
CA GLY A 151 -3.53 -2.68 7.93
C GLY A 151 -3.02 -1.39 8.59
N GLU A 152 -3.57 -0.22 8.24
CA GLU A 152 -3.22 1.09 8.79
C GLU A 152 -4.46 2.01 8.82
N PRO A 153 -4.53 3.00 9.73
CA PRO A 153 -5.65 3.94 9.76
C PRO A 153 -5.69 4.81 8.49
N VAL A 154 -6.90 5.13 8.03
CA VAL A 154 -7.15 6.06 6.92
C VAL A 154 -8.05 7.19 7.42
N GLU A 155 -7.70 8.42 7.07
CA GLU A 155 -8.44 9.60 7.50
C GLU A 155 -9.62 9.92 6.57
N VAL A 156 -10.63 10.59 7.11
CA VAL A 156 -11.74 11.14 6.32
C VAL A 156 -11.18 12.24 5.41
N GLY A 157 -11.60 12.24 4.15
CA GLY A 157 -11.09 13.12 3.10
C GLY A 157 -10.03 12.47 2.21
N THR A 158 -9.39 11.39 2.65
CA THR A 158 -8.41 10.66 1.84
C THR A 158 -9.06 10.06 0.58
N THR A 159 -8.38 10.14 -0.55
CA THR A 159 -8.81 9.50 -1.79
C THR A 159 -8.28 8.07 -1.88
N VAL A 160 -9.14 7.10 -2.16
CA VAL A 160 -8.81 5.68 -2.26
C VAL A 160 -9.39 5.03 -3.52
N GLN A 161 -8.83 3.91 -3.96
CA GLN A 161 -9.32 3.16 -5.13
C GLN A 161 -9.10 1.65 -4.95
N PHE A 162 -10.09 0.83 -5.29
CA PHE A 162 -9.95 -0.63 -5.24
C PHE A 162 -8.96 -1.12 -6.32
N HIS A 163 -8.24 -2.21 -6.03
CA HIS A 163 -7.15 -2.76 -6.84
C HIS A 163 -7.08 -4.29 -6.81
#